data_AF-V2WI41-F1
#
_entry.id   AF-V2WI41-F1
#
_cell.length_a   1.000
_cell.length_b   1.000
_cell.length_c   1.000
_cell.angle_alpha   90.00
_cell.angle_beta   90.00
_cell.angle_gamma   90.00
#
_symmetry.space_group_name_H-M   'P 1'
#
loop_
_entity.id
_entity.type
_entity.pdbx_description
1 polymer ?
#
loop_
_entity_poly.entity_id
_entity_poly.type
_entity_poly.pdbx_seq_one_letter_code
_entity_poly.pdbx_strand_id
1 'polypeptide(L)'
;MTRRHHQSPTSDNGSLKENKDINLTGCSAVKIKAEKVRQQHQASGRMGKGKKRATEEEEDEDENHDEQDDDAGGDEDDEEGGGSPKGRKRARVNMEGDGRPSQSQAEEVAVIVKTQPRDTDGFIPGQIVRMQLHNFLTYDFTEFACGPYLNMIIGPNGTGKSSIACAIALGLNWPPSILGRAENIQSFVKNDKETGYVEIEMKGPKGKPNLIIRRNINSASKTNSFTLNGKPATGKEVATKMAELNVQISNLCTFLPQDKVSSFAMMSPQQLLKETQRAAGDRNLTAWHETLIKSGSEHRTMLQAIKEEEDQLHQMQERNAAIEKEVERYNERKRIEEQIALFDILIPVARYEELFEKYGRLKLEQRRLHAKVQKLKQKNAPAHELLETLNKDLQQADKARERKKEAIKKRFDQMSSKWNQNTKLASFSPA
;
A
#
# COMPACT_ATOMS: atom_id res chain seq x y z
N MET A 1 -13.82 49.11 -3.53
CA MET A 1 -13.10 50.40 -3.29
C MET A 1 -12.50 50.35 -1.89
N THR A 2 -11.34 51.00 -1.67
CA THR A 2 -10.72 51.37 -0.35
C THR A 2 -10.48 50.27 0.70
N ARG A 3 -9.43 50.30 1.53
CA ARG A 3 -8.05 50.86 1.45
C ARG A 3 -7.25 50.18 2.58
N ARG A 4 -5.95 49.90 2.40
CA ARG A 4 -5.06 49.40 3.49
C ARG A 4 -4.95 50.42 4.63
N HIS A 5 -4.76 49.96 5.88
CA HIS A 5 -3.78 50.57 6.79
C HIS A 5 -3.15 49.55 7.77
N HIS A 6 -1.87 49.76 8.07
CA HIS A 6 -1.12 49.12 9.17
C HIS A 6 -1.51 49.76 10.50
N GLN A 7 -1.38 49.02 11.61
CA GLN A 7 -0.38 49.32 12.67
C GLN A 7 -0.41 48.29 13.82
N SER A 8 0.78 47.96 14.30
CA SER A 8 1.11 47.52 15.66
C SER A 8 2.19 48.51 16.18
N PRO A 9 2.77 48.42 17.41
CA PRO A 9 2.49 47.55 18.57
C PRO A 9 2.43 48.30 19.95
N THR A 10 2.04 47.62 21.04
CA THR A 10 2.44 47.84 22.47
C THR A 10 1.87 46.67 23.31
N SER A 11 2.67 45.75 23.87
CA SER A 11 3.23 45.78 25.24
C SER A 11 2.21 46.05 26.36
N ASP A 12 1.83 45.05 27.18
CA ASP A 12 2.48 44.86 28.50
C ASP A 12 2.11 43.55 29.27
N ASN A 13 3.07 43.07 30.05
CA ASN A 13 3.02 42.31 31.33
C ASN A 13 2.00 41.18 31.65
N GLY A 14 2.54 39.99 32.00
CA GLY A 14 2.45 39.52 33.41
C GLY A 14 2.11 38.04 33.71
N SER A 15 2.89 37.41 34.60
CA SER A 15 2.72 36.06 35.25
C SER A 15 3.28 34.87 34.44
N LEU A 16 4.48 34.31 34.67
CA LEU A 16 5.27 34.05 35.89
C LEU A 16 4.73 32.90 36.78
N LYS A 17 5.19 31.67 36.51
CA LYS A 17 5.39 30.62 37.54
C LYS A 17 6.53 29.67 37.14
N GLU A 18 7.51 29.59 38.03
CA GLU A 18 8.63 28.63 38.03
C GLU A 18 8.11 27.21 38.40
N ASN A 19 8.86 26.10 38.37
CA ASN A 19 10.24 25.85 38.78
C ASN A 19 10.73 24.46 38.28
N LYS A 20 12.04 24.32 38.01
CA LYS A 20 12.95 23.19 38.34
C LYS A 20 12.60 21.74 37.90
N ASP A 21 13.55 20.83 37.60
CA ASP A 21 14.98 20.74 37.92
C ASP A 21 15.85 20.22 36.76
N ILE A 22 17.17 20.42 36.88
CA ILE A 22 18.21 19.85 36.00
C ILE A 22 18.85 18.64 36.71
N ASN A 23 19.14 17.56 35.97
CA ASN A 23 20.28 16.72 36.31
C ASN A 23 20.86 15.99 35.09
N LEU A 24 22.16 16.21 34.84
CA LEU A 24 22.96 15.38 33.92
C LEU A 24 23.68 14.29 34.71
N THR A 25 23.73 13.07 34.18
CA THR A 25 24.84 12.12 34.37
C THR A 25 24.63 10.87 33.49
N GLY A 26 25.73 10.22 33.08
CA GLY A 26 25.66 8.84 32.55
C GLY A 26 25.89 8.66 31.05
N CYS A 27 27.12 8.93 30.58
CA CYS A 27 27.58 8.41 29.28
C CYS A 27 27.86 6.90 29.39
N SER A 28 27.34 6.06 28.49
CA SER A 28 27.83 4.68 28.33
C SER A 28 27.68 4.15 26.90
N ALA A 29 28.76 3.53 26.44
CA ALA A 29 29.08 3.16 25.06
C ALA A 29 28.02 2.32 24.30
N VAL A 30 27.64 2.79 23.11
CA VAL A 30 27.01 1.95 22.07
C VAL A 30 28.08 1.11 21.39
N LYS A 31 27.97 -0.22 21.48
CA LYS A 31 28.88 -1.17 20.79
C LYS A 31 28.49 -1.34 19.33
N ILE A 32 29.38 -0.94 18.43
CA ILE A 32 29.28 -1.26 16.99
C ILE A 32 29.54 -2.77 16.82
N LYS A 33 28.58 -3.50 16.23
CA LYS A 33 28.81 -4.87 15.74
C LYS A 33 29.08 -4.82 14.23
N ALA A 34 30.24 -5.33 13.83
CA ALA A 34 30.62 -5.45 12.44
C ALA A 34 29.79 -6.51 11.72
N GLU A 35 29.20 -6.14 10.59
CA GLU A 35 28.52 -7.05 9.68
C GLU A 35 29.54 -7.82 8.84
N LYS A 36 29.47 -9.16 8.87
CA LYS A 36 30.36 -10.04 8.11
C LYS A 36 29.58 -10.71 6.98
N VAL A 37 29.77 -10.20 5.77
CA VAL A 37 29.36 -10.87 4.52
C VAL A 37 29.95 -12.28 4.49
N ARG A 38 29.12 -13.29 4.17
CA ARG A 38 29.61 -14.62 3.81
C ARG A 38 28.83 -15.19 2.62
N GLN A 39 29.59 -15.71 1.65
CA GLN A 39 29.14 -16.10 0.33
C GLN A 39 28.36 -17.43 0.32
N GLN A 40 27.62 -17.62 -0.77
CA GLN A 40 26.95 -18.88 -1.14
C GLN A 40 27.94 -20.04 -1.27
N HIS A 41 27.49 -21.25 -0.95
CA HIS A 41 28.00 -22.49 -1.55
C HIS A 41 26.86 -23.50 -1.74
N GLN A 42 26.77 -24.06 -2.95
CA GLN A 42 25.92 -25.21 -3.27
C GLN A 42 26.68 -26.52 -2.97
N ALA A 43 26.02 -27.55 -2.45
CA ALA A 43 26.24 -28.98 -2.80
C ALA A 43 25.25 -29.95 -2.12
N SER A 44 24.54 -30.73 -2.93
CA SER A 44 24.10 -32.14 -2.77
C SER A 44 23.95 -32.83 -1.38
N GLY A 45 22.85 -33.55 -1.14
CA GLY A 45 22.81 -34.62 -0.12
C GLY A 45 21.43 -35.26 0.15
N ARG A 46 21.29 -36.57 -0.07
CA ARG A 46 20.05 -37.37 -0.25
C ARG A 46 19.50 -38.04 1.05
N MET A 47 18.17 -38.19 1.15
CA MET A 47 17.37 -39.22 1.91
C MET A 47 17.30 -39.24 3.46
N GLY A 48 16.09 -39.49 4.02
CA GLY A 48 15.92 -40.21 5.31
C GLY A 48 14.61 -40.00 6.10
N LYS A 49 13.72 -41.01 6.16
CA LYS A 49 12.33 -41.03 6.71
C LYS A 49 12.13 -40.81 8.24
N GLY A 50 10.96 -40.23 8.58
CA GLY A 50 10.00 -40.69 9.62
C GLY A 50 9.76 -39.78 10.85
N LYS A 51 8.66 -39.82 11.62
CA LYS A 51 7.22 -40.21 11.51
C LYS A 51 6.58 -40.04 12.93
N LYS A 52 5.30 -39.61 13.05
CA LYS A 52 4.46 -39.46 14.29
C LYS A 52 4.75 -38.20 15.15
N ARG A 53 3.85 -37.59 15.94
CA ARG A 53 2.42 -37.90 16.31
C ARG A 53 1.34 -37.19 15.44
N ALA A 54 0.42 -36.40 16.01
CA ALA A 54 -0.96 -36.00 15.58
C ALA A 54 -1.74 -35.40 16.79
N THR A 55 -3.08 -35.22 16.69
CA THR A 55 -4.07 -34.52 17.59
C THR A 55 -3.84 -32.99 17.67
N GLU A 56 -4.87 -32.13 17.69
CA GLU A 56 -6.25 -32.27 18.24
C GLU A 56 -7.38 -31.92 17.24
N GLU A 57 -8.62 -32.10 17.70
CA GLU A 57 -9.89 -31.72 17.06
C GLU A 57 -10.24 -30.29 17.51
N GLU A 58 -10.86 -29.48 16.64
CA GLU A 58 -11.77 -28.41 17.06
C GLU A 58 -12.74 -28.12 15.91
N GLU A 59 -14.04 -28.17 16.24
CA GLU A 59 -15.13 -27.68 15.40
C GLU A 59 -15.26 -26.18 15.68
N ASP A 60 -15.50 -25.37 14.66
CA ASP A 60 -16.23 -24.11 14.83
C ASP A 60 -16.95 -23.77 13.52
N GLU A 61 -18.26 -23.57 13.64
CA GLU A 61 -19.11 -22.96 12.63
C GLU A 61 -18.90 -21.44 12.69
N ASP A 62 -18.83 -20.75 11.55
CA ASP A 62 -19.33 -19.37 11.50
C ASP A 62 -19.65 -18.99 10.04
N GLU A 63 -20.95 -18.89 9.76
CA GLU A 63 -21.45 -18.21 8.57
C GLU A 63 -21.32 -16.70 8.78
N ASN A 64 -20.78 -15.97 7.80
CA ASN A 64 -21.12 -14.56 7.64
C ASN A 64 -21.27 -14.23 6.16
N HIS A 65 -22.52 -14.00 5.76
CA HIS A 65 -22.87 -13.24 4.57
C HIS A 65 -22.70 -11.75 4.88
N ASP A 66 -21.77 -11.08 4.20
CA ASP A 66 -21.87 -9.63 4.01
C ASP A 66 -22.64 -9.39 2.71
N GLU A 67 -23.95 -9.16 2.87
CA GLU A 67 -24.79 -8.56 1.84
C GLU A 67 -24.37 -7.08 1.71
N GLN A 68 -24.13 -6.61 0.47
CA GLN A 68 -23.99 -5.18 0.20
C GLN A 68 -25.19 -4.71 -0.60
N ASP A 69 -25.93 -3.78 0.01
CA ASP A 69 -27.08 -3.10 -0.56
C ASP A 69 -26.70 -2.36 -1.85
N ASP A 70 -27.41 -2.65 -2.96
CA ASP A 70 -27.45 -1.78 -4.13
C ASP A 70 -28.73 -0.92 -4.07
N ASP A 71 -28.53 0.40 -4.03
CA ASP A 71 -29.53 1.42 -3.68
C ASP A 71 -30.66 1.53 -4.72
N ALA A 72 -31.91 1.37 -4.28
CA ALA A 72 -33.09 1.31 -5.15
C ALA A 72 -33.73 2.70 -5.35
N GLY A 73 -33.17 3.49 -6.27
CA GLY A 73 -33.79 4.72 -6.76
C GLY A 73 -34.96 4.41 -7.72
N GLY A 74 -36.19 4.46 -7.22
CA GLY A 74 -37.40 4.38 -8.05
C GLY A 74 -37.86 5.75 -8.57
N ASP A 75 -38.35 5.77 -9.80
CA ASP A 75 -39.28 6.79 -10.31
C ASP A 75 -40.48 6.06 -10.91
N GLU A 76 -41.68 6.46 -10.51
CA GLU A 76 -42.95 6.01 -11.07
C GLU A 76 -43.35 6.94 -12.23
N ASP A 77 -43.87 6.39 -13.33
CA ASP A 77 -44.80 7.11 -14.22
C ASP A 77 -45.59 6.10 -15.06
N ASP A 78 -46.84 6.45 -15.35
CA ASP A 78 -47.93 5.52 -15.63
C ASP A 78 -48.40 5.45 -17.12
N GLU A 79 -49.31 4.52 -17.38
CA GLU A 79 -50.26 4.41 -18.52
C GLU A 79 -49.82 3.90 -19.93
N GLU A 80 -50.49 2.78 -20.28
CA GLU A 80 -51.09 2.33 -21.55
C GLU A 80 -50.43 2.51 -22.95
N GLY A 81 -50.50 1.42 -23.73
CA GLY A 81 -51.03 1.56 -25.11
C GLY A 81 -50.20 1.12 -26.33
N GLY A 82 -49.96 -0.18 -26.50
CA GLY A 82 -50.03 -0.83 -27.82
C GLY A 82 -48.79 -0.88 -28.75
N GLY A 83 -48.78 -1.92 -29.59
CA GLY A 83 -48.02 -1.95 -30.86
C GLY A 83 -46.54 -2.38 -30.81
N SER A 84 -46.26 -3.64 -31.16
CA SER A 84 -44.89 -4.14 -31.33
C SER A 84 -44.16 -3.51 -32.55
N PRO A 85 -42.94 -2.97 -32.39
CA PRO A 85 -42.07 -2.62 -33.51
C PRO A 85 -40.94 -3.65 -33.68
N LYS A 86 -40.80 -4.20 -34.89
CA LYS A 86 -39.68 -5.07 -35.30
C LYS A 86 -38.35 -4.32 -35.18
N GLY A 87 -37.29 -5.06 -34.81
CA GLY A 87 -36.03 -4.49 -34.34
C GLY A 87 -35.23 -3.62 -35.34
N ARG A 88 -34.37 -2.76 -34.78
CA ARG A 88 -33.25 -2.11 -35.48
C ARG A 88 -31.94 -2.51 -34.82
N LYS A 89 -31.04 -3.13 -35.60
CA LYS A 89 -29.64 -3.34 -35.17
C LYS A 89 -28.98 -1.97 -34.99
N ARG A 90 -28.32 -1.73 -33.85
CA ARG A 90 -27.59 -0.48 -33.59
C ARG A 90 -26.44 -0.35 -34.60
N ALA A 91 -26.43 0.75 -35.36
CA ALA A 91 -25.29 1.10 -36.20
C ALA A 91 -24.13 1.55 -35.31
N ARG A 92 -22.91 1.05 -35.59
CA ARG A 92 -21.70 1.66 -35.04
C ARG A 92 -21.34 2.87 -35.90
N VAL A 93 -21.20 4.03 -35.28
CA VAL A 93 -20.74 5.25 -35.94
C VAL A 93 -19.21 5.24 -35.94
N ASN A 94 -18.60 5.25 -37.12
CA ASN A 94 -17.21 5.65 -37.29
C ASN A 94 -17.16 7.11 -37.75
N MET A 95 -16.04 7.80 -37.47
CA MET A 95 -15.96 9.27 -37.43
C MET A 95 -15.93 9.98 -38.79
N GLU A 96 -15.99 9.26 -39.91
CA GLU A 96 -15.97 9.82 -41.27
C GLU A 96 -17.24 9.40 -42.03
N GLY A 97 -18.12 10.38 -42.26
CA GLY A 97 -19.51 10.14 -42.67
C GLY A 97 -19.74 9.97 -44.18
N ASP A 98 -19.42 8.80 -44.75
CA ASP A 98 -19.95 8.37 -46.06
C ASP A 98 -20.68 7.01 -45.94
N GLY A 99 -21.91 7.07 -45.41
CA GLY A 99 -22.74 5.90 -45.12
C GLY A 99 -23.51 5.39 -46.34
N ARG A 100 -22.88 4.60 -47.22
CA ARG A 100 -23.57 3.89 -48.31
C ARG A 100 -24.05 2.51 -47.87
N PRO A 101 -25.33 2.14 -48.08
CA PRO A 101 -25.81 0.80 -47.76
C PRO A 101 -25.25 -0.22 -48.78
N SER A 102 -24.44 -1.15 -48.29
CA SER A 102 -24.03 -2.33 -49.07
C SER A 102 -25.24 -3.22 -49.35
N GLN A 103 -25.78 -3.15 -50.57
CA GLN A 103 -26.66 -4.19 -51.11
C GLN A 103 -25.82 -5.42 -51.47
N SER A 104 -25.37 -6.16 -50.46
CA SER A 104 -24.91 -7.53 -50.67
C SER A 104 -26.13 -8.41 -50.91
N GLN A 105 -26.31 -8.85 -52.16
CA GLN A 105 -27.09 -10.06 -52.45
C GLN A 105 -26.39 -11.21 -51.73
N ALA A 106 -26.88 -11.56 -50.54
CA ALA A 106 -26.45 -12.76 -49.86
C ALA A 106 -27.18 -13.93 -50.53
N GLU A 107 -26.47 -14.64 -51.42
CA GLU A 107 -26.84 -15.99 -51.80
C GLU A 107 -27.11 -16.81 -50.52
N GLU A 108 -28.14 -17.64 -50.52
CA GLU A 108 -28.38 -18.60 -49.43
C GLU A 108 -27.29 -19.67 -49.48
N VAL A 109 -26.10 -19.34 -48.95
CA VAL A 109 -25.05 -20.30 -48.66
C VAL A 109 -25.59 -21.21 -47.57
N ALA A 110 -26.21 -22.32 -47.99
CA ALA A 110 -26.66 -23.38 -47.11
C ALA A 110 -25.51 -23.73 -46.17
N VAL A 111 -25.70 -23.47 -44.87
CA VAL A 111 -24.65 -23.67 -43.86
C VAL A 111 -24.40 -25.17 -43.76
N ILE A 112 -23.40 -25.65 -44.50
CA ILE A 112 -22.91 -27.02 -44.41
C ILE A 112 -22.22 -27.15 -43.05
N VAL A 113 -23.02 -27.43 -42.03
CA VAL A 113 -22.55 -27.84 -40.71
C VAL A 113 -21.65 -29.04 -40.93
N LYS A 114 -20.35 -28.88 -40.68
CA LYS A 114 -19.37 -29.97 -40.71
C LYS A 114 -19.61 -30.90 -39.52
N THR A 115 -20.68 -31.68 -39.59
CA THR A 115 -20.87 -32.84 -38.72
C THR A 115 -19.69 -33.79 -38.90
N GLN A 116 -19.30 -34.50 -37.85
CA GLN A 116 -18.32 -35.59 -37.97
C GLN A 116 -18.73 -36.55 -39.11
N PRO A 117 -17.76 -37.14 -39.84
CA PRO A 117 -18.04 -37.92 -41.04
C PRO A 117 -18.96 -39.09 -40.71
N ARG A 118 -20.13 -39.12 -41.35
CA ARG A 118 -21.08 -40.25 -41.25
C ARG A 118 -20.42 -41.52 -41.79
N ASP A 119 -20.75 -42.63 -41.14
CA ASP A 119 -20.38 -43.96 -41.61
C ASP A 119 -21.39 -44.48 -42.65
N THR A 120 -21.18 -45.68 -43.20
CA THR A 120 -22.01 -46.24 -44.27
C THR A 120 -23.47 -46.50 -43.88
N ASP A 121 -23.73 -46.68 -42.58
CA ASP A 121 -25.08 -46.79 -41.98
C ASP A 121 -25.74 -45.43 -41.72
N GLY A 122 -25.07 -44.34 -42.07
CA GLY A 122 -25.52 -42.97 -41.84
C GLY A 122 -25.27 -42.46 -40.43
N PHE A 123 -24.81 -43.28 -39.47
CA PHE A 123 -24.58 -42.81 -38.11
C PHE A 123 -23.29 -41.99 -37.98
N ILE A 124 -23.28 -41.11 -36.98
CA ILE A 124 -22.13 -40.32 -36.55
C ILE A 124 -21.55 -40.96 -35.28
N PRO A 125 -20.22 -41.00 -35.09
CA PRO A 125 -19.62 -41.48 -33.85
C PRO A 125 -20.20 -40.78 -32.62
N GLY A 126 -20.51 -41.54 -31.57
CA GLY A 126 -21.18 -41.03 -30.36
C GLY A 126 -22.71 -40.95 -30.43
N GLN A 127 -23.35 -41.29 -31.56
CA GLN A 127 -24.81 -41.47 -31.58
C GLN A 127 -25.23 -42.79 -30.91
N ILE A 128 -26.40 -42.78 -30.25
CA ILE A 128 -27.06 -44.00 -29.77
C ILE A 128 -27.61 -44.76 -30.97
N VAL A 129 -27.21 -46.03 -31.11
CA VAL A 129 -27.72 -46.98 -32.12
C VAL A 129 -28.85 -47.81 -31.53
N ARG A 130 -28.68 -48.26 -30.29
CA ARG A 130 -29.61 -49.13 -29.58
C ARG A 130 -29.60 -48.83 -28.09
N MET A 131 -30.73 -48.98 -27.41
CA MET A 131 -30.84 -48.90 -25.96
C MET A 131 -31.78 -49.98 -25.44
N GLN A 132 -31.40 -50.64 -24.35
CA GLN A 132 -32.16 -51.70 -23.70
C GLN A 132 -32.32 -51.38 -22.21
N LEU A 133 -33.56 -51.43 -21.74
CA LEU A 133 -33.95 -51.17 -20.36
C LEU A 133 -34.53 -52.45 -19.76
N HIS A 134 -34.11 -52.81 -18.55
CA HIS A 134 -34.62 -53.97 -17.83
C HIS A 134 -34.82 -53.64 -16.35
N ASN A 135 -36.03 -53.87 -15.83
CA ASN A 135 -36.48 -53.46 -14.49
C ASN A 135 -36.10 -52.00 -14.15
N PHE A 136 -36.40 -51.06 -15.06
CA PHE A 136 -36.02 -49.66 -14.93
C PHE A 136 -37.25 -48.75 -14.89
N LEU A 137 -37.52 -48.15 -13.73
CA LEU A 137 -38.71 -47.36 -13.41
C LEU A 137 -40.02 -48.07 -13.86
N THR A 138 -40.61 -47.65 -14.98
CA THR A 138 -41.86 -48.20 -15.53
C THR A 138 -41.67 -49.45 -16.38
N TYR A 139 -40.45 -49.72 -16.87
CA TYR A 139 -40.17 -50.77 -17.85
C TYR A 139 -39.70 -52.07 -17.19
N ASP A 140 -40.39 -53.19 -17.49
CA ASP A 140 -39.89 -54.54 -17.16
C ASP A 140 -38.77 -54.96 -18.10
N PHE A 141 -39.03 -54.91 -19.41
CA PHE A 141 -38.05 -55.08 -20.47
C PHE A 141 -38.48 -54.28 -21.69
N THR A 142 -37.59 -53.48 -22.27
CA THR A 142 -37.84 -52.77 -23.54
C THR A 142 -36.54 -52.51 -24.26
N GLU A 143 -36.56 -52.66 -25.59
CA GLU A 143 -35.43 -52.40 -26.45
C GLU A 143 -35.83 -51.41 -27.56
N PHE A 144 -34.96 -50.43 -27.79
CA PHE A 144 -35.15 -49.35 -28.75
C PHE A 144 -34.02 -49.41 -29.76
N ALA A 145 -34.35 -49.48 -31.05
CA ALA A 145 -33.42 -49.21 -32.15
C ALA A 145 -33.61 -47.74 -32.57
N CYS A 146 -32.55 -46.94 -32.48
CA CYS A 146 -32.56 -45.53 -32.85
C CYS A 146 -32.11 -45.35 -34.30
N GLY A 147 -32.71 -44.40 -35.02
CA GLY A 147 -32.26 -43.98 -36.35
C GLY A 147 -31.13 -42.93 -36.30
N PRO A 148 -30.35 -42.74 -37.37
CA PRO A 148 -29.18 -41.84 -37.42
C PRO A 148 -29.49 -40.33 -37.50
N TYR A 149 -30.78 -39.96 -37.45
CA TYR A 149 -31.28 -38.59 -37.60
C TYR A 149 -32.22 -38.23 -36.43
N LEU A 150 -33.44 -37.76 -36.72
CA LEU A 150 -34.45 -37.44 -35.72
C LEU A 150 -35.12 -38.71 -35.20
N ASN A 151 -35.13 -38.88 -33.88
CA ASN A 151 -35.87 -39.92 -33.18
C ASN A 151 -36.98 -39.25 -32.36
N MET A 152 -38.23 -39.66 -32.53
CA MET A 152 -39.38 -39.09 -31.84
C MET A 152 -40.03 -40.14 -30.92
N ILE A 153 -40.05 -39.85 -29.62
CA ILE A 153 -40.68 -40.72 -28.60
C ILE A 153 -42.07 -40.17 -28.30
N ILE A 154 -43.10 -40.94 -28.63
CA ILE A 154 -44.52 -40.56 -28.45
C ILE A 154 -45.18 -41.52 -27.47
N GLY A 155 -46.04 -40.99 -26.59
CA GLY A 155 -46.85 -41.81 -25.69
C GLY A 155 -47.71 -40.98 -24.73
N PRO A 156 -48.75 -41.56 -24.12
CA PRO A 156 -49.53 -40.93 -23.06
C PRO A 156 -48.68 -40.48 -21.85
N ASN A 157 -49.25 -39.67 -20.96
CA ASN A 157 -48.55 -39.31 -19.72
C ASN A 157 -48.49 -40.50 -18.76
N GLY A 158 -47.41 -40.58 -17.96
CA GLY A 158 -47.12 -41.73 -17.10
C GLY A 158 -46.44 -42.93 -17.76
N THR A 159 -46.39 -43.04 -19.10
CA THR A 159 -45.86 -44.24 -19.81
C THR A 159 -44.32 -44.34 -19.89
N GLY A 160 -43.58 -43.67 -19.01
CA GLY A 160 -42.12 -43.77 -18.96
C GLY A 160 -41.32 -42.91 -19.94
N LYS A 161 -41.94 -42.00 -20.71
CA LYS A 161 -41.24 -41.12 -21.68
C LYS A 161 -40.00 -40.44 -21.08
N SER A 162 -40.16 -39.74 -19.95
CA SER A 162 -39.05 -39.04 -19.26
C SER A 162 -38.06 -40.02 -18.62
N SER A 163 -38.47 -41.26 -18.35
CA SER A 163 -37.59 -42.33 -17.86
C SER A 163 -36.54 -42.72 -18.90
N ILE A 164 -36.82 -42.62 -20.20
CA ILE A 164 -35.82 -42.84 -21.27
C ILE A 164 -34.69 -41.83 -21.18
N ALA A 165 -34.98 -40.54 -20.98
CA ALA A 165 -33.95 -39.52 -20.77
C ALA A 165 -33.12 -39.80 -19.49
N CYS A 166 -33.78 -40.26 -18.41
CA CYS A 166 -33.10 -40.68 -17.18
C CYS A 166 -32.16 -41.87 -17.43
N ALA A 167 -32.60 -42.86 -18.22
CA ALA A 167 -31.80 -44.03 -18.57
C ALA A 167 -30.57 -43.64 -19.38
N ILE A 168 -30.67 -42.73 -20.35
CA ILE A 168 -29.54 -42.25 -21.15
C ILE A 168 -28.46 -41.63 -20.24
N ALA A 169 -28.84 -40.73 -19.34
CA ALA A 169 -27.89 -40.08 -18.42
C ALA A 169 -27.25 -41.09 -17.45
N LEU A 170 -28.05 -41.94 -16.80
CA LEU A 170 -27.53 -42.89 -15.83
C LEU A 170 -26.71 -44.01 -16.50
N GLY A 171 -27.17 -44.57 -17.60
CA GLY A 171 -26.49 -45.65 -18.33
C GLY A 171 -25.09 -45.28 -18.78
N LEU A 172 -24.90 -44.04 -19.24
CA LEU A 172 -23.61 -43.51 -19.70
C LEU A 172 -22.74 -42.91 -18.56
N ASN A 173 -23.07 -43.21 -17.30
CA ASN A 173 -22.35 -42.81 -16.07
C ASN A 173 -22.33 -41.30 -15.73
N TRP A 174 -23.42 -40.56 -16.00
CA TRP A 174 -23.62 -39.26 -15.38
C TRP A 174 -24.35 -39.36 -14.02
N PRO A 175 -24.14 -38.39 -13.10
CA PRO A 175 -24.79 -38.36 -11.79
C PRO A 175 -26.30 -38.02 -11.88
N PRO A 176 -27.16 -38.52 -10.95
CA PRO A 176 -28.59 -38.22 -10.93
C PRO A 176 -28.94 -36.74 -10.78
N SER A 177 -28.06 -35.94 -10.16
CA SER A 177 -28.26 -34.50 -9.92
C SER A 177 -28.53 -33.68 -11.20
N ILE A 178 -28.01 -34.14 -12.35
CA ILE A 178 -28.24 -33.52 -13.66
C ILE A 178 -29.71 -33.66 -14.07
N LEU A 179 -30.39 -34.73 -13.66
CA LEU A 179 -31.79 -34.99 -14.03
C LEU A 179 -32.80 -34.13 -13.25
N GLY A 180 -32.38 -33.44 -12.18
CA GLY A 180 -33.30 -32.70 -11.30
C GLY A 180 -34.26 -33.60 -10.51
N ARG A 181 -33.92 -34.89 -10.36
CA ARG A 181 -34.72 -35.93 -9.69
C ARG A 181 -33.96 -36.54 -8.51
N ALA A 182 -34.59 -37.53 -7.88
CA ALA A 182 -34.08 -38.31 -6.76
C ALA A 182 -32.56 -38.57 -6.82
N GLU A 183 -31.88 -38.22 -5.73
CA GLU A 183 -30.43 -38.25 -5.60
C GLU A 183 -29.85 -39.67 -5.68
N ASN A 184 -30.65 -40.67 -5.30
CA ASN A 184 -30.23 -42.06 -5.19
C ASN A 184 -30.51 -42.84 -6.48
N ILE A 185 -29.45 -43.33 -7.12
CA ILE A 185 -29.48 -44.19 -8.33
C ILE A 185 -30.39 -45.43 -8.14
N GLN A 186 -30.49 -45.93 -6.91
CA GLN A 186 -31.31 -47.09 -6.52
C GLN A 186 -32.81 -46.87 -6.84
N SER A 187 -33.31 -45.64 -6.71
CA SER A 187 -34.71 -45.28 -6.97
C SER A 187 -35.14 -45.38 -8.44
N PHE A 188 -34.18 -45.64 -9.35
CA PHE A 188 -34.44 -45.84 -10.77
C PHE A 188 -34.64 -47.32 -11.14
N VAL A 189 -34.41 -48.26 -10.20
CA VAL A 189 -34.87 -49.65 -10.36
C VAL A 189 -36.40 -49.67 -10.23
N LYS A 190 -37.07 -50.51 -11.04
CA LYS A 190 -38.52 -50.69 -10.95
C LYS A 190 -38.90 -51.21 -9.56
N ASN A 191 -39.99 -50.67 -8.99
CA ASN A 191 -40.56 -51.16 -7.74
C ASN A 191 -40.80 -52.67 -7.81
N ASP A 192 -40.66 -53.35 -6.66
CA ASP A 192 -40.79 -54.81 -6.54
C ASP A 192 -39.71 -55.62 -7.30
N LYS A 193 -38.61 -54.97 -7.72
CA LYS A 193 -37.43 -55.62 -8.33
C LYS A 193 -36.16 -55.28 -7.56
N GLU A 194 -35.33 -56.29 -7.26
CA GLU A 194 -34.04 -56.09 -6.58
C GLU A 194 -32.95 -55.54 -7.49
N THR A 195 -33.01 -55.85 -8.79
CA THR A 195 -31.99 -55.49 -9.77
C THR A 195 -32.59 -55.06 -11.10
N GLY A 196 -31.93 -54.10 -11.74
CA GLY A 196 -32.22 -53.64 -13.10
C GLY A 196 -30.93 -53.25 -13.83
N TYR A 197 -31.03 -53.05 -15.13
CA TYR A 197 -29.91 -52.53 -15.91
C TYR A 197 -30.38 -51.62 -17.05
N VAL A 198 -29.47 -50.73 -17.44
CA VAL A 198 -29.56 -49.95 -18.66
C VAL A 198 -28.37 -50.32 -19.52
N GLU A 199 -28.61 -50.76 -20.76
CA GLU A 199 -27.59 -50.98 -21.76
C GLU A 199 -27.78 -50.00 -22.92
N ILE A 200 -26.71 -49.33 -23.34
CA ILE A 200 -26.72 -48.37 -24.44
C ILE A 200 -25.57 -48.72 -25.38
N GLU A 201 -25.89 -48.84 -26.67
CA GLU A 201 -24.95 -49.06 -27.75
C GLU A 201 -24.69 -47.75 -28.48
N MET A 202 -23.44 -47.31 -28.44
CA MET A 202 -22.96 -46.06 -29.03
C MET A 202 -22.16 -46.35 -30.30
N LYS A 203 -22.41 -45.61 -31.38
CA LYS A 203 -21.68 -45.72 -32.64
C LYS A 203 -20.20 -45.42 -32.42
N GLY A 204 -19.33 -46.34 -32.80
CA GLY A 204 -17.88 -46.16 -32.75
C GLY A 204 -17.36 -45.17 -33.82
N PRO A 205 -16.12 -44.66 -33.69
CA PRO A 205 -15.44 -43.96 -34.77
C PRO A 205 -15.36 -44.84 -36.03
N LYS A 206 -15.40 -44.24 -37.22
CA LYS A 206 -15.37 -44.98 -38.49
C LYS A 206 -14.27 -46.04 -38.53
N GLY A 207 -14.65 -47.29 -38.83
CA GLY A 207 -13.75 -48.45 -38.84
C GLY A 207 -13.44 -49.07 -37.47
N LYS A 208 -14.03 -48.58 -36.37
CA LYS A 208 -14.00 -49.22 -35.05
C LYS A 208 -15.37 -49.82 -34.71
N PRO A 209 -15.43 -50.90 -33.90
CA PRO A 209 -16.71 -51.45 -33.46
C PRO A 209 -17.48 -50.47 -32.57
N ASN A 210 -18.80 -50.67 -32.48
CA ASN A 210 -19.67 -49.97 -31.54
C ASN A 210 -19.24 -50.23 -30.09
N LEU A 211 -19.60 -49.29 -29.21
CA LEU A 211 -19.34 -49.36 -27.79
C LEU A 211 -20.65 -49.65 -27.04
N ILE A 212 -20.77 -50.86 -26.52
CA ILE A 212 -21.89 -51.31 -25.69
C ILE A 212 -21.54 -51.04 -24.23
N ILE A 213 -22.36 -50.23 -23.57
CA ILE A 213 -22.18 -49.81 -22.18
C ILE A 213 -23.38 -50.29 -21.39
N ARG A 214 -23.18 -51.20 -20.43
CA ARG A 214 -24.23 -51.64 -19.52
C ARG A 214 -23.93 -51.18 -18.10
N ARG A 215 -24.89 -50.51 -17.47
CA ARG A 215 -24.90 -50.19 -16.05
C ARG A 215 -25.90 -51.09 -15.35
N ASN A 216 -25.41 -51.95 -14.45
CA ASN A 216 -26.26 -52.74 -13.56
C ASN A 216 -26.48 -51.96 -12.26
N ILE A 217 -27.73 -51.91 -11.81
CA ILE A 217 -28.19 -51.17 -10.63
C ILE A 217 -28.87 -52.16 -9.69
N ASN A 218 -28.55 -52.09 -8.41
CA ASN A 218 -29.23 -52.83 -7.36
C ASN A 218 -30.08 -51.86 -6.51
N SER A 219 -31.29 -52.26 -6.14
CA SER A 219 -32.22 -51.44 -5.36
C SER A 219 -31.85 -51.42 -3.86
N ALA A 220 -31.43 -52.56 -3.31
CA ALA A 220 -31.09 -52.71 -1.90
C ALA A 220 -29.66 -52.26 -1.54
N SER A 221 -28.72 -52.35 -2.48
CA SER A 221 -27.30 -52.04 -2.28
C SER A 221 -26.85 -50.84 -3.11
N LYS A 222 -25.93 -50.03 -2.58
CA LYS A 222 -25.29 -48.93 -3.32
C LYS A 222 -24.30 -49.42 -4.40
N THR A 223 -24.07 -50.72 -4.50
CA THR A 223 -23.22 -51.34 -5.52
C THR A 223 -23.83 -51.23 -6.92
N ASN A 224 -23.19 -50.42 -7.76
CA ASN A 224 -23.45 -50.35 -9.20
C ASN A 224 -22.23 -50.92 -9.93
N SER A 225 -22.45 -51.70 -10.99
CA SER A 225 -21.36 -52.22 -11.83
C SER A 225 -21.53 -51.77 -13.28
N PHE A 226 -20.42 -51.52 -13.95
CA PHE A 226 -20.40 -51.22 -15.37
C PHE A 226 -19.76 -52.38 -16.14
N THR A 227 -20.27 -52.65 -17.33
CA THR A 227 -19.56 -53.44 -18.33
C THR A 227 -19.43 -52.66 -19.64
N LEU A 228 -18.27 -52.80 -20.28
CA LEU A 228 -17.95 -52.27 -21.60
C LEU A 228 -17.71 -53.45 -22.54
N ASN A 229 -18.53 -53.57 -23.59
CA ASN A 229 -18.50 -54.69 -24.53
C ASN A 229 -18.50 -56.07 -23.82
N GLY A 230 -19.34 -56.21 -22.79
CA GLY A 230 -19.48 -57.41 -21.96
C GLY A 230 -18.39 -57.65 -20.91
N LYS A 231 -17.31 -56.86 -20.88
CA LYS A 231 -16.24 -56.97 -19.89
C LYS A 231 -16.46 -56.03 -18.70
N PRO A 232 -16.16 -56.42 -17.44
CA PRO A 232 -16.22 -55.52 -16.29
C PRO A 232 -15.38 -54.26 -16.55
N ALA A 233 -15.92 -53.10 -16.18
CA ALA A 233 -15.30 -51.80 -16.39
C ALA A 233 -15.53 -50.86 -15.21
N THR A 234 -14.67 -49.85 -15.06
CA THR A 234 -14.85 -48.80 -14.05
C THR A 234 -15.63 -47.60 -14.62
N GLY A 235 -16.34 -46.87 -13.76
CA GLY A 235 -17.02 -45.63 -14.17
C GLY A 235 -16.07 -44.57 -14.76
N LYS A 236 -14.78 -44.59 -14.37
CA LYS A 236 -13.74 -43.74 -14.96
C LYS A 236 -13.43 -44.11 -16.42
N GLU A 237 -13.39 -45.40 -16.75
CA GLU A 237 -13.23 -45.86 -18.14
C GLU A 237 -14.43 -45.47 -19.01
N VAL A 238 -15.65 -45.63 -18.47
CA VAL A 238 -16.89 -45.19 -19.15
C VAL A 238 -16.83 -43.68 -19.43
N ALA A 239 -16.48 -42.86 -18.44
CA ALA A 239 -16.36 -41.41 -18.61
C ALA A 239 -15.26 -41.02 -19.63
N THR A 240 -14.12 -41.72 -19.63
CA THR A 240 -13.06 -41.52 -20.62
C THR A 240 -13.55 -41.84 -22.03
N LYS A 241 -14.30 -42.93 -22.20
CA LYS A 241 -14.89 -43.30 -23.50
C LYS A 241 -15.98 -42.32 -23.97
N MET A 242 -16.74 -41.74 -23.07
CA MET A 242 -17.68 -40.65 -23.39
C MET A 242 -16.95 -39.39 -23.85
N ALA A 243 -15.84 -39.03 -23.20
CA ALA A 243 -14.99 -37.92 -23.64
C ALA A 243 -14.33 -38.18 -25.00
N GLU A 244 -13.87 -39.41 -25.28
CA GLU A 244 -13.35 -39.82 -26.60
C GLU A 244 -14.40 -39.66 -27.73
N LEU A 245 -15.68 -39.90 -27.42
CA LEU A 245 -16.80 -39.74 -28.36
C LEU A 245 -17.41 -38.32 -28.37
N ASN A 246 -16.87 -37.39 -27.59
CA ASN A 246 -17.42 -36.04 -27.35
C ASN A 246 -18.90 -36.03 -26.91
N VAL A 247 -19.32 -37.02 -26.12
CA VAL A 247 -20.68 -37.09 -25.56
C VAL A 247 -20.72 -36.26 -24.28
N GLN A 248 -21.61 -35.27 -24.22
CA GLN A 248 -21.74 -34.35 -23.10
C GLN A 248 -23.20 -34.30 -22.61
N ILE A 249 -23.51 -35.00 -21.52
CA ILE A 249 -24.86 -35.01 -20.92
C ILE A 249 -24.98 -33.98 -19.78
N SER A 250 -23.86 -33.54 -19.21
CA SER A 250 -23.83 -32.50 -18.18
C SER A 250 -24.10 -31.08 -18.69
N ASN A 251 -24.14 -30.89 -20.01
CA ASN A 251 -24.35 -29.60 -20.64
C ASN A 251 -25.83 -29.47 -21.03
N LEU A 252 -26.52 -28.49 -20.45
CA LEU A 252 -27.97 -28.31 -20.66
C LEU A 252 -28.33 -27.87 -22.09
N CYS A 253 -27.36 -27.42 -22.90
CA CYS A 253 -27.55 -27.12 -24.31
C CYS A 253 -27.63 -28.39 -25.20
N THR A 254 -27.05 -29.51 -24.76
CA THR A 254 -27.03 -30.78 -25.50
C THR A 254 -27.96 -31.84 -24.92
N PHE A 255 -28.23 -31.77 -23.61
CA PHE A 255 -29.16 -32.65 -22.92
C PHE A 255 -30.00 -31.83 -21.94
N LEU A 256 -31.28 -31.64 -22.27
CA LEU A 256 -32.22 -30.85 -21.47
C LEU A 256 -33.27 -31.78 -20.81
N PRO A 257 -33.06 -32.23 -19.57
CA PRO A 257 -34.06 -33.01 -18.85
C PRO A 257 -35.22 -32.10 -18.43
N GLN A 258 -36.43 -32.68 -18.40
CA GLN A 258 -37.69 -31.99 -18.15
C GLN A 258 -37.65 -31.07 -16.91
N ASP A 259 -37.03 -31.55 -15.82
CA ASP A 259 -37.02 -30.87 -14.53
C ASP A 259 -35.88 -29.81 -14.40
N LYS A 260 -35.07 -29.60 -15.46
CA LYS A 260 -34.03 -28.54 -15.57
C LYS A 260 -34.32 -27.49 -16.65
N VAL A 261 -35.48 -27.55 -17.31
CA VAL A 261 -35.87 -26.58 -18.36
C VAL A 261 -35.88 -25.14 -17.82
N SER A 262 -36.38 -24.94 -16.59
CA SER A 262 -36.35 -23.64 -15.91
C SER A 262 -34.92 -23.14 -15.63
N SER A 263 -34.04 -24.03 -15.14
CA SER A 263 -32.64 -23.71 -14.88
C SER A 263 -31.88 -23.28 -16.15
N PHE A 264 -32.23 -23.84 -17.31
CA PHE A 264 -31.67 -23.40 -18.59
C PHE A 264 -32.14 -21.98 -18.97
N ALA A 265 -33.42 -21.67 -18.78
CA ALA A 265 -33.97 -20.33 -19.04
C ALA A 265 -33.41 -19.24 -18.09
N MET A 266 -32.98 -19.63 -16.88
CA MET A 266 -32.36 -18.74 -15.89
C MET A 266 -30.85 -18.51 -16.10
N MET A 267 -30.22 -19.17 -17.08
CA MET A 267 -28.78 -18.98 -17.33
C MET A 267 -28.45 -17.56 -17.79
N SER A 268 -27.37 -16.98 -17.23
CA SER A 268 -26.87 -15.70 -17.73
C SER A 268 -26.33 -15.85 -19.17
N PRO A 269 -26.33 -14.79 -19.99
CA PRO A 269 -25.76 -14.84 -21.35
C PRO A 269 -24.30 -15.30 -21.39
N GLN A 270 -23.55 -15.08 -20.31
CA GLN A 270 -22.16 -15.49 -20.16
C GLN A 270 -22.03 -17.01 -19.87
N GLN A 271 -22.94 -17.56 -19.05
CA GLN A 271 -23.03 -19.00 -18.80
C GLN A 271 -23.49 -19.73 -20.06
N LEU A 272 -24.53 -19.21 -20.73
CA LEU A 272 -25.02 -19.76 -21.99
C LEU A 272 -23.91 -19.76 -23.07
N LEU A 273 -23.08 -18.72 -23.14
CA LEU A 273 -21.91 -18.68 -24.02
C LEU A 273 -20.91 -19.80 -23.68
N LYS A 274 -20.56 -20.00 -22.40
CA LYS A 274 -19.63 -21.06 -21.97
C LYS A 274 -20.17 -22.46 -22.29
N GLU A 275 -21.43 -22.74 -21.98
CA GLU A 275 -22.05 -24.04 -22.29
C GLU A 275 -22.20 -24.24 -23.81
N THR A 276 -22.53 -23.19 -24.58
CA THR A 276 -22.55 -23.26 -26.06
C THR A 276 -21.17 -23.54 -26.65
N GLN A 277 -20.13 -22.86 -26.16
CA GLN A 277 -18.73 -23.12 -26.56
C GLN A 277 -18.30 -24.55 -26.23
N ARG A 278 -18.73 -25.08 -25.08
CA ARG A 278 -18.41 -26.44 -24.66
C ARG A 278 -19.13 -27.49 -25.52
N ALA A 279 -20.37 -27.23 -25.92
CA ALA A 279 -21.19 -28.12 -26.76
C ALA A 279 -20.77 -28.14 -28.23
N ALA A 280 -20.62 -26.94 -28.82
CA ALA A 280 -20.55 -26.74 -30.27
C ALA A 280 -19.23 -26.09 -30.74
N GLY A 281 -18.38 -25.66 -29.81
CA GLY A 281 -17.06 -25.11 -30.11
C GLY A 281 -16.02 -26.19 -30.40
N ASP A 282 -14.82 -25.75 -30.79
CA ASP A 282 -13.65 -26.62 -30.88
C ASP A 282 -13.26 -27.13 -29.47
N ARG A 283 -12.67 -28.32 -29.38
CA ARG A 283 -12.17 -28.93 -28.13
C ARG A 283 -11.21 -28.01 -27.37
N ASN A 284 -10.49 -27.16 -28.09
CA ASN A 284 -9.55 -26.20 -27.51
C ASN A 284 -10.20 -24.86 -27.14
N LEU A 285 -11.40 -24.54 -27.65
CA LEU A 285 -12.02 -23.23 -27.50
C LEU A 285 -12.29 -22.87 -26.03
N THR A 286 -12.79 -23.82 -25.24
CA THR A 286 -13.02 -23.64 -23.81
C THR A 286 -11.69 -23.39 -23.06
N ALA A 287 -10.65 -24.17 -23.37
CA ALA A 287 -9.33 -24.00 -22.74
C ALA A 287 -8.66 -22.67 -23.11
N TRP A 288 -8.80 -22.21 -24.36
CA TRP A 288 -8.34 -20.88 -24.79
C TRP A 288 -9.12 -19.77 -24.09
N HIS A 289 -10.43 -19.90 -23.93
CA HIS A 289 -11.26 -18.92 -23.22
C HIS A 289 -10.90 -18.85 -21.72
N GLU A 290 -10.70 -20.00 -21.06
CA GLU A 290 -10.22 -20.06 -19.67
C GLU A 290 -8.82 -19.43 -19.51
N THR A 291 -7.91 -19.73 -20.44
CA THR A 291 -6.56 -19.11 -20.47
C THR A 291 -6.66 -17.60 -20.64
N LEU A 292 -7.52 -17.11 -21.54
CA LEU A 292 -7.74 -15.68 -21.77
C LEU A 292 -8.33 -14.98 -20.53
N ILE A 293 -9.28 -15.62 -19.83
CA ILE A 293 -9.82 -15.10 -18.56
C ILE A 293 -8.69 -14.99 -17.52
N LYS A 294 -7.87 -16.04 -17.38
CA LYS A 294 -6.75 -16.07 -16.42
C LYS A 294 -5.72 -14.99 -16.73
N SER A 295 -5.22 -14.92 -17.96
CA SER A 295 -4.28 -13.87 -18.38
C SER A 295 -4.88 -12.47 -18.29
N GLY A 296 -6.19 -12.32 -18.51
CA GLY A 296 -6.92 -11.07 -18.27
C GLY A 296 -6.94 -10.65 -16.80
N SER A 297 -7.07 -11.60 -15.86
CA SER A 297 -6.95 -11.32 -14.42
C SER A 297 -5.51 -10.99 -14.01
N GLU A 298 -4.53 -11.78 -14.46
CA GLU A 298 -3.10 -11.57 -14.19
C GLU A 298 -2.63 -10.20 -14.70
N HIS A 299 -3.11 -9.79 -15.88
CA HIS A 299 -2.83 -8.47 -16.46
C HIS A 299 -3.40 -7.32 -15.62
N ARG A 300 -4.63 -7.45 -15.08
CA ARG A 300 -5.19 -6.43 -14.17
C ARG A 300 -4.38 -6.30 -12.89
N THR A 301 -4.00 -7.43 -12.28
CA THR A 301 -3.16 -7.42 -11.07
C THR A 301 -1.80 -6.78 -11.33
N MET A 302 -1.17 -7.06 -12.48
CA MET A 302 0.08 -6.40 -12.87
C MET A 302 -0.09 -4.90 -13.13
N LEU A 303 -1.18 -4.47 -13.79
CA LEU A 303 -1.45 -3.04 -13.99
C LEU A 303 -1.67 -2.30 -12.67
N GLN A 304 -2.34 -2.93 -11.70
CA GLN A 304 -2.51 -2.37 -10.37
C GLN A 304 -1.17 -2.25 -9.63
N ALA A 305 -0.34 -3.31 -9.64
CA ALA A 305 0.99 -3.28 -9.03
C ALA A 305 1.91 -2.20 -9.67
N ILE A 306 1.89 -2.05 -11.00
CA ILE A 306 2.63 -0.99 -11.70
C ILE A 306 2.20 0.39 -11.20
N LYS A 307 0.88 0.63 -11.07
CA LYS A 307 0.38 1.92 -10.56
C LYS A 307 0.81 2.18 -9.11
N GLU A 308 0.76 1.15 -8.27
CA GLU A 308 1.22 1.23 -6.87
C GLU A 308 2.74 1.49 -6.77
N GLU A 309 3.55 0.93 -7.67
CA GLU A 309 4.98 1.22 -7.78
C GLU A 309 5.26 2.63 -8.33
N GLU A 310 4.49 3.12 -9.31
CA GLU A 310 4.57 4.48 -9.83
C GLU A 310 4.24 5.53 -8.75
N ASP A 311 3.18 5.32 -7.98
CA ASP A 311 2.78 6.17 -6.86
C ASP A 311 3.86 6.17 -5.74
N GLN A 312 4.46 5.01 -5.44
CA GLN A 312 5.58 4.92 -4.49
C GLN A 312 6.85 5.63 -4.99
N LEU A 313 7.17 5.46 -6.28
CA LEU A 313 8.33 6.11 -6.91
C LEU A 313 8.19 7.64 -6.83
N HIS A 314 7.00 8.18 -7.10
CA HIS A 314 6.72 9.62 -6.98
C HIS A 314 6.96 10.12 -5.55
N GLN A 315 6.41 9.43 -4.54
CA GLN A 315 6.60 9.77 -3.13
C GLN A 315 8.09 9.73 -2.71
N MET A 316 8.86 8.75 -3.18
CA MET A 316 10.30 8.67 -2.91
C MET A 316 11.08 9.80 -3.59
N GLN A 317 10.70 10.19 -4.81
CA GLN A 317 11.31 11.32 -5.52
C GLN A 317 11.05 12.66 -4.81
N GLU A 318 9.80 12.92 -4.39
CA GLU A 318 9.47 14.11 -3.60
C GLU A 318 10.23 14.16 -2.28
N ARG A 319 10.33 13.01 -1.58
CA ARG A 319 11.08 12.89 -0.33
C ARG A 319 12.57 13.15 -0.52
N ASN A 320 13.18 12.61 -1.57
CA ASN A 320 14.58 12.87 -1.90
C ASN A 320 14.80 14.36 -2.21
N ALA A 321 13.96 14.98 -3.03
CA ALA A 321 14.04 16.41 -3.36
C ALA A 321 13.85 17.33 -2.13
N ALA A 322 13.11 16.90 -1.11
CA ALA A 322 13.02 17.59 0.18
C ALA A 322 14.32 17.45 0.98
N ILE A 323 14.89 16.25 1.07
CA ILE A 323 16.14 15.96 1.78
C ILE A 323 17.33 16.68 1.14
N GLU A 324 17.41 16.75 -0.19
CA GLU A 324 18.48 17.50 -0.90
C GLU A 324 18.52 18.98 -0.47
N LYS A 325 17.36 19.62 -0.35
CA LYS A 325 17.24 21.01 0.15
C LYS A 325 17.59 21.15 1.64
N GLU A 326 17.48 20.10 2.43
CA GLU A 326 17.94 20.08 3.83
C GLU A 326 19.46 19.92 3.90
N VAL A 327 20.04 19.04 3.11
CA VAL A 327 21.49 18.82 3.01
C VAL A 327 22.20 20.08 2.49
N GLU A 328 21.64 20.76 1.49
CA GLU A 328 22.21 22.02 0.98
C GLU A 328 22.21 23.11 2.05
N ARG A 329 21.09 23.31 2.77
CA ARG A 329 21.00 24.25 3.90
C ARG A 329 21.96 23.89 5.04
N TYR A 330 22.14 22.61 5.33
CA TYR A 330 23.09 22.14 6.34
C TYR A 330 24.54 22.43 5.93
N ASN A 331 24.91 22.16 4.67
CA ASN A 331 26.24 22.45 4.15
C ASN A 331 26.56 23.95 4.15
N GLU A 332 25.59 24.80 3.77
CA GLU A 332 25.78 26.25 3.79
C GLU A 332 25.90 26.79 5.23
N ARG A 333 25.05 26.31 6.15
CA ARG A 333 25.21 26.60 7.58
C ARG A 333 26.61 26.22 8.09
N LYS A 334 27.11 25.04 7.73
CA LYS A 334 28.44 24.56 8.16
C LYS A 334 29.58 25.45 7.62
N ARG A 335 29.48 25.93 6.38
CA ARG A 335 30.44 26.92 5.83
C ARG A 335 30.43 28.22 6.60
N ILE A 336 29.24 28.72 6.97
CA ILE A 336 29.10 29.95 7.76
C ILE A 336 29.67 29.75 9.17
N GLU A 337 29.42 28.61 9.81
CA GLU A 337 30.02 28.26 11.11
C GLU A 337 31.56 28.17 11.04
N GLU A 338 32.12 27.59 9.99
CA GLU A 338 33.57 27.57 9.71
C GLU A 338 34.15 28.99 9.49
N GLN A 339 33.43 29.87 8.80
CA GLN A 339 33.83 31.28 8.62
C GLN A 339 33.75 32.09 9.93
N ILE A 340 32.73 31.89 10.75
CA ILE A 340 32.59 32.54 12.06
C ILE A 340 33.76 32.13 12.95
N ALA A 341 34.08 30.84 13.04
CA ALA A 341 35.22 30.34 13.81
C ALA A 341 36.57 30.93 13.35
N LEU A 342 36.73 31.19 12.05
CA LEU A 342 37.90 31.89 11.51
C LEU A 342 37.92 33.38 11.91
N PHE A 343 36.79 34.07 11.82
CA PHE A 343 36.69 35.50 12.20
C PHE A 343 36.84 35.72 13.70
N ASP A 344 36.38 34.80 14.56
CA ASP A 344 36.57 34.86 16.01
C ASP A 344 38.05 34.83 16.42
N ILE A 345 38.91 34.22 15.60
CA ILE A 345 40.38 34.27 15.78
C ILE A 345 40.97 35.54 15.16
N LEU A 346 40.50 35.94 13.97
CA LEU A 346 41.08 37.06 13.23
C LEU A 346 40.77 38.44 13.86
N ILE A 347 39.58 38.62 14.43
CA ILE A 347 39.15 39.89 15.05
C ILE A 347 40.05 40.29 16.25
N PRO A 348 40.36 39.39 17.22
CA PRO A 348 41.33 39.67 18.27
C PRO A 348 42.73 39.99 17.75
N VAL A 349 43.19 39.33 16.68
CA VAL A 349 44.52 39.58 16.07
C VAL A 349 44.57 40.98 15.47
N ALA A 350 43.61 41.36 14.63
CA ALA A 350 43.54 42.70 14.05
C ALA A 350 43.42 43.80 15.12
N ARG A 351 42.62 43.56 16.18
CA ARG A 351 42.54 44.46 17.35
C ARG A 351 43.87 44.57 18.09
N TYR A 352 44.62 43.47 18.22
CA TYR A 352 45.95 43.48 18.82
C TYR A 352 46.93 44.32 17.98
N GLU A 353 46.94 44.16 16.66
CA GLU A 353 47.78 44.95 15.75
C GLU A 353 47.47 46.45 15.86
N GLU A 354 46.19 46.84 15.81
CA GLU A 354 45.77 48.23 16.03
C GLU A 354 46.25 48.80 17.39
N LEU A 355 46.09 48.02 18.47
CA LEU A 355 46.51 48.43 19.81
C LEU A 355 48.04 48.48 19.92
N PHE A 356 48.76 47.60 19.23
CA PHE A 356 50.21 47.57 19.18
C PHE A 356 50.77 48.79 18.44
N GLU A 357 50.18 49.19 17.31
CA GLU A 357 50.53 50.45 16.65
C GLU A 357 50.27 51.68 17.54
N LYS A 358 49.08 51.75 18.17
CA LYS A 358 48.71 52.85 19.08
C LYS A 358 49.68 52.92 20.25
N TYR A 359 50.04 51.77 20.84
CA TYR A 359 51.07 51.66 21.87
C TYR A 359 52.45 52.10 21.37
N GLY A 360 52.86 51.72 20.16
CA GLY A 360 54.11 52.15 19.54
C GLY A 360 54.20 53.68 19.40
N ARG A 361 53.13 54.31 18.89
CA ARG A 361 52.98 55.77 18.78
C ARG A 361 53.05 56.45 20.15
N LEU A 362 52.25 56.00 21.11
CA LEU A 362 52.22 56.56 22.48
C LEU A 362 53.54 56.39 23.22
N LYS A 363 54.24 55.26 23.05
CA LYS A 363 55.56 54.99 23.65
C LYS A 363 56.65 55.92 23.09
N LEU A 364 56.59 56.24 21.80
CA LEU A 364 57.50 57.20 21.19
C LEU A 364 57.23 58.62 21.71
N GLU A 365 55.96 59.01 21.81
CA GLU A 365 55.58 60.31 22.38
C GLU A 365 55.93 60.41 23.87
N GLN A 366 55.69 59.37 24.67
CA GLN A 366 56.09 59.30 26.07
C GLN A 366 57.59 59.52 26.23
N ARG A 367 58.43 58.87 25.40
CA ARG A 367 59.89 59.08 25.39
C ARG A 367 60.25 60.53 25.03
N ARG A 368 59.60 61.11 24.03
CA ARG A 368 59.79 62.53 23.63
C ARG A 368 59.44 63.50 24.76
N LEU A 369 58.27 63.32 25.38
CA LEU A 369 57.80 64.14 26.49
C LEU A 369 58.67 63.96 27.74
N HIS A 370 59.07 62.72 28.08
CA HIS A 370 59.95 62.46 29.21
C HIS A 370 61.33 63.12 29.01
N ALA A 371 61.92 63.03 27.81
CA ALA A 371 63.14 63.75 27.48
C ALA A 371 62.98 65.28 27.57
N LYS A 372 61.82 65.83 27.16
CA LYS A 372 61.50 67.26 27.32
C LYS A 372 61.37 67.65 28.79
N VAL A 373 60.72 66.83 29.63
CA VAL A 373 60.62 67.03 31.09
C VAL A 373 61.99 66.98 31.74
N GLN A 374 62.87 66.03 31.37
CA GLN A 374 64.24 65.97 31.90
C GLN A 374 65.04 67.23 31.53
N LYS A 375 64.97 67.69 30.27
CA LYS A 375 65.60 68.95 29.85
C LYS A 375 65.04 70.18 30.58
N LEU A 376 63.74 70.22 30.86
CA LEU A 376 63.12 71.30 31.63
C LEU A 376 63.52 71.25 33.11
N LYS A 377 63.59 70.06 33.72
CA LYS A 377 64.13 69.88 35.09
C LYS A 377 65.58 70.36 35.18
N GLN A 378 66.42 70.02 34.21
CA GLN A 378 67.81 70.49 34.14
C GLN A 378 67.90 72.02 33.97
N LYS A 379 67.07 72.63 33.10
CA LYS A 379 67.02 74.09 32.95
C LYS A 379 66.49 74.83 34.18
N ASN A 380 65.54 74.24 34.89
CA ASN A 380 64.97 74.81 36.11
C ASN A 380 65.78 74.46 37.37
N ALA A 381 66.80 73.59 37.30
CA ALA A 381 67.67 73.28 38.43
C ALA A 381 68.23 74.53 39.13
N PRO A 382 68.88 75.50 38.45
CA PRO A 382 69.35 76.74 39.11
C PRO A 382 68.20 77.60 39.67
N ALA A 383 67.00 77.54 39.08
CA ALA A 383 65.83 78.26 39.61
C ALA A 383 65.24 77.58 40.86
N HIS A 384 65.32 76.25 40.94
CA HIS A 384 64.96 75.48 42.13
C HIS A 384 65.99 75.65 43.26
N GLU A 385 67.29 75.68 42.93
CA GLU A 385 68.37 76.02 43.87
C GLU A 385 68.20 77.45 44.40
N LEU A 386 67.88 78.41 43.54
CA LEU A 386 67.58 79.79 43.95
C LEU A 386 66.31 79.88 44.82
N LEU A 387 65.28 79.08 44.54
CA LEU A 387 64.10 78.97 45.39
C LEU A 387 64.42 78.32 46.75
N GLU A 388 65.33 77.35 46.81
CA GLU A 388 65.81 76.79 48.07
C GLU A 388 66.60 77.79 48.89
N THR A 389 67.49 78.58 48.27
CA THR A 389 68.23 79.63 48.99
C THR A 389 67.28 80.73 49.47
N LEU A 390 66.35 81.21 48.61
CA LEU A 390 65.34 82.18 49.00
C LEU A 390 64.41 81.67 50.12
N ASN A 391 64.07 80.37 50.13
CA ASN A 391 63.32 79.78 51.24
C ASN A 391 64.15 79.72 52.54
N LYS A 392 65.46 79.42 52.46
CA LYS A 392 66.37 79.48 53.61
C LYS A 392 66.51 80.91 54.14
N ASP A 393 66.57 81.90 53.26
CA ASP A 393 66.62 83.32 53.61
C ASP A 393 65.30 83.82 54.19
N LEU A 394 64.16 83.39 53.66
CA LEU A 394 62.83 83.70 54.20
C LEU A 394 62.63 83.09 55.58
N GLN A 395 63.07 81.84 55.80
CA GLN A 395 63.09 81.23 57.14
C GLN A 395 64.02 81.97 58.12
N GLN A 396 65.15 82.51 57.66
CA GLN A 396 66.02 83.34 58.49
C GLN A 396 65.38 84.70 58.81
N ALA A 397 64.72 85.33 57.83
CA ALA A 397 64.00 86.58 57.98
C ALA A 397 62.81 86.44 58.94
N ASP A 398 62.02 85.36 58.87
CA ASP A 398 60.94 85.08 59.82
C ASP A 398 61.48 84.80 61.23
N LYS A 399 62.58 84.04 61.38
CA LYS A 399 63.27 83.89 62.67
C LYS A 399 63.74 85.24 63.23
N ALA A 400 64.23 86.15 62.39
CA ALA A 400 64.60 87.50 62.79
C ALA A 400 63.38 88.37 63.13
N ARG A 401 62.25 88.19 62.44
CA ARG A 401 60.98 88.87 62.70
C ARG A 401 60.39 88.47 64.05
N GLU A 402 60.36 87.17 64.36
CA GLU A 402 59.87 86.70 65.66
C GLU A 402 60.81 87.12 66.81
N ARG A 403 62.14 87.10 66.63
CA ARG A 403 63.09 87.72 67.59
C ARG A 403 62.80 89.20 67.85
N LYS A 404 62.47 89.98 66.80
CA LYS A 404 62.08 91.40 66.95
C LYS A 404 60.73 91.55 67.66
N LYS A 405 59.72 90.71 67.38
CA LYS A 405 58.46 90.67 68.14
C LYS A 405 58.70 90.37 69.62
N GLU A 406 59.51 89.37 69.95
CA GLU A 406 59.85 89.06 71.35
C GLU A 406 60.55 90.22 72.05
N ALA A 407 61.46 90.93 71.37
CA ALA A 407 62.12 92.11 71.92
C ALA A 407 61.14 93.28 72.15
N ILE A 408 60.17 93.49 71.24
CA ILE A 408 59.09 94.47 71.42
C ILE A 408 58.19 94.07 72.58
N LYS A 409 57.83 92.78 72.69
CA LYS A 409 56.99 92.25 73.79
C LYS A 409 57.68 92.46 75.15
N LYS A 410 58.95 92.08 75.27
CA LYS A 410 59.77 92.36 76.47
C LYS A 410 59.86 93.85 76.82
N ARG A 411 59.99 94.74 75.82
CA ARG A 411 59.96 96.20 76.07
C ARG A 411 58.57 96.68 76.54
N PHE A 412 57.50 96.14 75.98
CA PHE A 412 56.12 96.44 76.39
C PHE A 412 55.85 95.97 77.82
N ASP A 413 56.26 94.75 78.17
CA ASP A 413 56.14 94.18 79.51
C ASP A 413 56.95 94.99 80.55
N GLN A 414 58.16 95.45 80.20
CA GLN A 414 58.95 96.37 81.02
C GLN A 414 58.28 97.74 81.20
N MET A 415 57.61 98.27 80.15
CA MET A 415 56.89 99.54 80.23
C MET A 415 55.65 99.42 81.11
N SER A 416 54.89 98.33 80.97
CA SER A 416 53.73 97.99 81.80
C SER A 416 54.12 97.78 83.27
N SER A 417 55.24 97.11 83.54
CA SER A 417 55.79 96.96 84.89
C SER A 417 56.14 98.30 85.54
N LYS A 418 56.81 99.22 84.82
CA LYS A 418 57.10 100.58 85.32
C LYS A 418 55.83 101.41 85.53
N TRP A 419 54.82 101.28 84.67
CA TRP A 419 53.54 101.96 84.84
C TRP A 419 52.81 101.49 86.11
N ASN A 420 52.79 100.18 86.36
CA ASN A 420 52.21 99.58 87.57
C ASN A 420 52.98 99.87 88.87
N GLN A 421 54.27 100.20 88.79
CA GLN A 421 55.03 100.71 89.95
C GLN A 421 54.65 102.17 90.27
N ASN A 422 54.40 102.99 89.24
CA ASN A 422 54.07 104.40 89.43
C ASN A 422 52.65 104.59 90.01
N THR A 423 51.68 103.76 89.62
CA THR A 423 50.32 103.79 90.19
C THR A 423 50.24 103.33 91.65
N LYS A 424 51.19 102.51 92.13
CA LYS A 424 51.27 102.11 93.56
C LYS A 424 51.86 103.18 94.49
N LEU A 425 52.49 104.23 93.96
CA LEU A 425 53.09 105.31 94.76
C LEU A 425 52.14 106.51 94.99
N ALA A 426 51.01 106.57 94.26
CA ALA A 426 50.02 107.63 94.41
C ALA A 426 49.01 107.40 95.56
N SER A 427 49.04 106.23 96.21
CA SER A 427 48.06 105.81 97.23
C SER A 427 48.58 105.94 98.66
N PHE A 428 49.07 107.13 99.06
CA PHE A 428 49.32 107.47 100.48
C PHE A 428 49.40 109.00 100.69
N SER A 429 48.31 109.62 101.14
CA SER A 429 48.33 110.82 102.00
C SER A 429 46.98 110.95 102.73
N PRO A 430 46.94 111.34 104.02
CA PRO A 430 45.78 111.09 104.88
C PRO A 430 44.86 112.30 105.10
N ALA A 431 43.68 112.01 105.66
CA ALA A 431 42.86 112.91 106.49
C ALA A 431 42.39 112.12 107.72
#